data_AF-A0A918TMT2-F1
#
_entry.id   AF-A0A918TMT2-F1
#
_cell.length_a   1.000
_cell.length_b   1.000
_cell.length_c   1.000
_cell.angle_alpha   90.00
_cell.angle_beta   90.00
_cell.angle_gamma   90.00
#
_symmetry.space_group_name_H-M   'P 1'
#
loop_
_entity.id
_entity.type
_entity.pdbx_description
1 polymer ?
#
loop_
_entity_poly.entity_id
_entity_poly.type
_entity_poly.pdbx_seq_one_letter_code
_entity_poly.pdbx_strand_id
1 'polypeptide(L)'
;MTELAEHKNGLARALLAYCGVFVFTQVLVFVITYYFDFDNPAMGLIIIMAASLAAGNVFAAHTKRLPSRGEKFKFGFLATICSLVLAYVALWAMFQWYGLPFNKDMIAFALAGGNMNQAQDVMEILPIVLGIVAVLNLLLGYFFLGMGAKQTVKQQAKMAG
;
A
#
# COMPACT_ATOMS: atom_id res chain seq x y z
N MET A 1 20.24 -23.89 -9.82
CA MET A 1 20.36 -22.43 -9.54
C MET A 1 19.29 -21.59 -10.25
N THR A 2 18.60 -22.11 -11.26
CA THR A 2 17.53 -21.44 -12.02
C THR A 2 16.23 -21.24 -11.24
N GLU A 3 15.78 -22.22 -10.43
CA GLU A 3 14.53 -22.08 -9.63
C GLU A 3 14.60 -21.00 -8.53
N LEU A 4 15.78 -20.78 -7.94
CA LEU A 4 15.98 -19.74 -6.92
C LEU A 4 15.90 -18.32 -7.50
N ALA A 5 16.29 -18.14 -8.77
CA ALA A 5 16.18 -16.87 -9.48
C ALA A 5 14.73 -16.58 -9.90
N GLU A 6 13.99 -17.62 -10.32
CA GLU A 6 12.58 -17.52 -10.72
C GLU A 6 11.68 -17.14 -9.53
N HIS A 7 11.95 -17.70 -8.35
CA HIS A 7 11.29 -17.35 -7.09
C HIS A 7 11.49 -15.87 -6.70
N LYS A 8 12.72 -15.36 -6.79
CA LYS A 8 13.03 -13.95 -6.47
C LYS A 8 12.37 -12.99 -7.45
N ASN A 9 12.33 -13.34 -8.73
CA ASN A 9 11.73 -12.50 -9.77
C ASN A 9 10.21 -12.37 -9.63
N GLY A 10 9.51 -13.42 -9.19
CA GLY A 10 8.06 -13.37 -8.96
C GLY A 10 7.66 -12.35 -7.89
N LEU A 11 8.37 -12.33 -6.75
CA LEU A 11 8.04 -11.45 -5.63
C LEU A 11 8.41 -9.98 -5.91
N ALA A 12 9.53 -9.74 -6.59
CA ALA A 12 9.92 -8.40 -7.02
C ALA A 12 8.90 -7.81 -8.01
N ARG A 13 8.43 -8.59 -8.98
CA ARG A 13 7.37 -8.18 -9.91
C ARG A 13 6.05 -7.91 -9.21
N ALA A 14 5.68 -8.74 -8.23
CA ALA A 14 4.49 -8.51 -7.41
C ALA A 14 4.61 -7.19 -6.63
N LEU A 15 5.78 -6.89 -6.06
CA LEU A 15 6.02 -5.64 -5.35
C LEU A 15 5.98 -4.42 -6.29
N LEU A 16 6.54 -4.54 -7.50
CA LEU A 16 6.43 -3.49 -8.52
C LEU A 16 4.97 -3.24 -8.92
N ALA A 17 4.19 -4.31 -9.12
CA ALA A 17 2.76 -4.20 -9.40
C ALA A 17 2.00 -3.56 -8.23
N TYR A 18 2.33 -3.93 -6.99
CA TYR A 18 1.79 -3.29 -5.80
C TYR A 18 2.07 -1.79 -5.81
N CYS A 19 3.32 -1.36 -5.96
CA CYS A 19 3.69 0.05 -5.97
C CYS A 19 3.01 0.81 -7.10
N GLY A 20 2.96 0.23 -8.31
CA GLY A 20 2.30 0.84 -9.47
C GLY A 20 0.80 1.05 -9.21
N VAL A 21 0.09 0.03 -8.73
CA VAL A 21 -1.34 0.14 -8.42
C VAL A 21 -1.59 1.06 -7.22
N PHE A 22 -0.71 1.05 -6.22
CA PHE A 22 -0.81 1.92 -5.06
C PHE A 22 -0.72 3.39 -5.48
N VAL A 23 0.33 3.76 -6.24
CA VAL A 23 0.50 5.13 -6.73
C VAL A 23 -0.65 5.54 -7.65
N PHE A 24 -1.02 4.67 -8.59
CA PHE A 24 -2.13 4.94 -9.50
C PHE A 24 -3.45 5.20 -8.74
N THR A 25 -3.79 4.34 -7.79
CA THR A 25 -5.04 4.51 -7.01
C THR A 25 -4.97 5.74 -6.10
N GLN A 26 -3.80 6.10 -5.56
CA GLN A 26 -3.64 7.35 -4.80
C GLN A 26 -3.90 8.58 -5.66
N VAL A 27 -3.37 8.62 -6.88
CA VAL A 27 -3.66 9.71 -7.83
C VAL A 27 -5.16 9.76 -8.16
N LEU A 28 -5.78 8.60 -8.37
CA LEU A 28 -7.20 8.48 -8.67
C LEU A 28 -8.06 8.99 -7.49
N VAL A 29 -7.71 8.61 -6.26
CA VAL A 29 -8.35 9.10 -5.03
C VAL A 29 -8.19 10.61 -4.89
N PHE A 30 -6.99 11.16 -5.11
CA PHE A 30 -6.77 12.60 -5.08
C PHE A 30 -7.68 13.34 -6.07
N VAL A 31 -7.79 12.84 -7.31
CA VAL A 31 -8.69 13.41 -8.33
C VAL A 31 -10.15 13.31 -7.89
N ILE A 32 -10.59 12.16 -7.37
CA ILE A 32 -11.97 11.99 -6.90
C ILE A 32 -12.27 12.95 -5.76
N THR A 33 -11.45 12.99 -4.72
CA THR A 33 -11.66 13.86 -3.56
C THR A 33 -11.66 15.34 -3.97
N TYR A 34 -10.78 15.74 -4.90
CA TYR A 34 -10.72 17.12 -5.39
C TYR A 34 -11.96 17.55 -6.18
N TYR A 35 -12.53 16.68 -7.01
CA TYR A 35 -13.65 17.05 -7.90
C TYR A 35 -15.04 16.67 -7.38
N PHE A 36 -15.15 15.68 -6.48
CA PHE A 36 -16.42 15.10 -6.04
C PHE A 36 -16.69 15.25 -4.54
N ASP A 37 -15.82 15.94 -3.80
CA ASP A 37 -15.95 16.18 -2.35
C ASP A 37 -16.24 14.88 -1.55
N PHE A 38 -15.56 13.81 -1.95
CA PHE A 38 -15.68 12.50 -1.32
C PHE A 38 -14.57 12.34 -0.27
N ASP A 39 -14.92 12.58 0.99
CA ASP A 39 -14.05 12.37 2.14
C ASP A 39 -14.43 11.07 2.87
N ASN A 40 -13.64 10.02 2.66
CA ASN A 40 -13.79 8.76 3.39
C ASN A 40 -12.42 8.23 3.84
N PRO A 41 -12.14 8.23 5.16
CA PRO A 41 -10.84 7.81 5.69
C PRO A 41 -10.55 6.31 5.44
N ALA A 42 -11.58 5.49 5.18
CA ALA A 42 -11.40 4.07 4.86
C ALA A 42 -10.80 3.82 3.45
N MET A 43 -10.76 4.83 2.58
CA MET A 43 -10.21 4.69 1.22
C MET A 43 -8.75 4.22 1.23
N GLY A 44 -7.95 4.65 2.21
CA GLY A 44 -6.55 4.23 2.34
C GLY A 44 -6.39 2.71 2.46
N LEU A 45 -7.28 2.04 3.21
CA LEU A 45 -7.26 0.58 3.36
C LEU A 45 -7.68 -0.13 2.08
N ILE A 46 -8.67 0.42 1.36
CA ILE A 46 -9.14 -0.12 0.08
C ILE A 46 -8.02 -0.10 -0.96
N ILE A 47 -7.23 0.98 -1.01
CA ILE A 47 -6.05 1.08 -1.90
C ILE A 47 -5.06 -0.05 -1.63
N ILE A 48 -4.72 -0.28 -0.36
CA ILE A 48 -3.79 -1.33 0.05
C ILE A 48 -4.32 -2.71 -0.35
N MET A 49 -5.61 -2.96 -0.13
CA MET A 49 -6.26 -4.22 -0.51
C MET A 49 -6.21 -4.45 -2.03
N ALA A 50 -6.59 -3.45 -2.83
CA ALA A 50 -6.60 -3.52 -4.28
C ALA A 50 -5.19 -3.73 -4.85
N ALA A 51 -4.20 -2.98 -4.36
CA ALA A 51 -2.81 -3.13 -4.76
C ALA A 51 -2.26 -4.53 -4.40
N SER A 52 -2.62 -5.05 -3.23
CA SER A 52 -2.19 -6.39 -2.78
C SER A 52 -2.83 -7.52 -3.58
N LEU A 53 -4.11 -7.37 -3.97
CA LEU A 53 -4.79 -8.30 -4.87
C LEU A 53 -4.12 -8.33 -6.25
N ALA A 54 -3.88 -7.16 -6.83
CA ALA A 54 -3.22 -7.03 -8.12
C ALA A 54 -1.81 -7.65 -8.10
N ALA A 55 -1.04 -7.40 -7.03
CA ALA A 55 0.25 -8.04 -6.83
C ALA A 55 0.15 -9.58 -6.77
N GLY A 56 -0.88 -10.11 -6.10
CA GLY A 56 -1.15 -11.54 -6.03
C GLY A 56 -1.46 -12.15 -7.41
N ASN A 57 -2.24 -11.43 -8.23
CA ASN A 57 -2.54 -11.83 -9.60
C ASN A 57 -1.28 -11.87 -10.46
N VAL A 58 -0.46 -10.83 -10.40
CA VAL A 58 0.80 -10.75 -11.16
C VAL A 58 1.78 -11.85 -10.72
N PHE A 59 1.87 -12.13 -9.42
CA PHE A 59 2.70 -13.21 -8.88
C PHE A 59 2.29 -14.57 -9.47
N ALA A 60 1.00 -14.91 -9.38
CA ALA A 60 0.47 -16.18 -9.87
C ALA A 60 0.48 -16.28 -11.40
N ALA A 61 0.27 -15.18 -12.12
CA ALA A 61 0.39 -15.13 -13.57
C ALA A 61 1.80 -15.53 -14.03
N HIS A 62 2.83 -15.07 -13.32
CA HIS A 62 4.21 -15.34 -13.68
C HIS A 62 4.71 -16.69 -13.17
N THR A 63 4.42 -17.04 -11.92
CA THR A 63 4.98 -18.24 -11.27
C THR A 63 4.09 -19.47 -11.39
N LYS A 64 2.84 -19.32 -11.86
CA LYS A 64 1.81 -20.38 -11.98
C LYS A 64 1.55 -21.15 -10.68
N ARG A 65 1.89 -20.57 -9.52
CA ARG A 65 1.70 -21.18 -8.20
C ARG A 65 1.21 -20.17 -7.16
N LEU A 66 0.83 -20.68 -6.00
CA LEU A 66 0.54 -19.85 -4.84
C LEU A 66 1.82 -19.41 -4.13
N PRO A 67 1.84 -18.19 -3.56
CA PRO A 67 2.93 -17.76 -2.69
C PRO A 67 2.93 -18.57 -1.40
N SER A 68 4.12 -18.99 -0.97
CA SER A 68 4.33 -19.65 0.31
C SER A 68 4.08 -18.71 1.50
N ARG A 69 3.92 -19.24 2.71
CA ARG A 69 3.73 -18.42 3.93
C ARG A 69 4.89 -17.42 4.12
N GLY A 70 6.13 -17.86 3.91
CA GLY A 70 7.31 -17.01 4.02
C GLY A 70 7.34 -15.89 2.98
N GLU A 71 6.93 -16.17 1.74
CA GLU A 71 6.82 -15.16 0.68
C GLU A 71 5.73 -14.13 0.97
N LYS A 72 4.56 -14.57 1.46
CA LYS A 72 3.48 -13.65 1.86
C LYS A 72 3.93 -12.70 2.97
N PHE A 73 4.66 -13.22 3.96
CA PHE A 73 5.17 -12.40 5.06
C PHE A 73 6.23 -11.39 4.57
N LYS A 74 7.20 -11.85 3.76
CA LYS A 74 8.20 -10.96 3.15
C LYS A 74 7.55 -9.88 2.28
N PHE A 75 6.57 -10.25 1.47
CA PHE A 75 5.80 -9.29 0.67
C PHE A 75 5.06 -8.29 1.55
N GLY A 76 4.32 -8.74 2.56
CA GLY A 76 3.58 -7.85 3.46
C GLY A 76 4.50 -6.84 4.16
N PHE A 77 5.68 -7.28 4.60
CA PHE A 77 6.68 -6.41 5.20
C PHE A 77 7.24 -5.39 4.18
N LEU A 78 7.65 -5.84 3.00
CA LEU A 78 8.17 -4.96 1.95
C LEU A 78 7.12 -3.97 1.44
N ALA A 79 5.88 -4.43 1.23
CA ALA A 79 4.75 -3.60 0.82
C ALA A 79 4.43 -2.53 1.88
N THR A 80 4.51 -2.87 3.16
CA THR A 80 4.34 -1.91 4.27
C THR A 80 5.45 -0.85 4.25
N ILE A 81 6.71 -1.25 4.07
CA ILE A 81 7.81 -0.28 3.94
C ILE A 81 7.61 0.60 2.71
N CYS A 82 7.31 0.01 1.55
CA CYS A 82 7.08 0.76 0.32
C CYS A 82 5.95 1.76 0.46
N SER A 83 4.82 1.37 1.04
CA SER A 83 3.67 2.27 1.24
C SER A 83 3.98 3.39 2.24
N LEU A 84 4.72 3.13 3.32
CA LEU A 84 5.18 4.18 4.24
C LEU A 84 6.12 5.17 3.56
N VAL A 85 7.09 4.68 2.78
CA VAL A 85 8.01 5.53 2.01
C VAL A 85 7.24 6.36 0.98
N LEU A 86 6.32 5.75 0.23
CA LEU A 86 5.50 6.45 -0.76
C LEU A 86 4.59 7.49 -0.10
N ALA A 87 3.99 7.18 1.05
CA ALA A 87 3.17 8.13 1.81
C ALA A 87 4.01 9.32 2.31
N TYR A 88 5.22 9.06 2.83
CA TYR A 88 6.15 10.11 3.23
C TYR A 88 6.56 11.00 2.06
N VAL A 89 6.91 10.41 0.92
CA VAL A 89 7.28 11.15 -0.30
C VAL A 89 6.09 11.98 -0.81
N ALA A 90 4.88 11.44 -0.78
CA ALA A 90 3.67 12.16 -1.18
C ALA A 90 3.39 13.36 -0.26
N LEU A 91 3.48 13.16 1.06
CA LEU A 91 3.32 14.24 2.04
C LEU A 91 4.39 15.33 1.84
N TRP A 92 5.65 14.93 1.67
CA TRP A 92 6.74 15.87 1.40
C TRP A 92 6.49 16.66 0.11
N ALA A 93 6.12 15.99 -0.98
CA ALA A 93 5.83 16.64 -2.25
C ALA A 93 4.65 17.63 -2.15
N MET A 94 3.62 17.29 -1.38
CA MET A 94 2.50 18.18 -1.12
C MET A 94 2.96 19.46 -0.41
N PHE A 95 3.79 19.35 0.64
CA PHE A 95 4.33 20.51 1.34
C PHE A 95 5.18 21.40 0.42
N GLN A 96 6.03 20.79 -0.42
CA GLN A 96 6.81 21.54 -1.41
C GLN A 96 5.91 22.25 -2.43
N TRP A 97 4.82 21.62 -2.88
CA TRP A 97 3.87 22.21 -3.81
C TRP A 97 3.19 23.47 -3.24
N TYR A 98 2.83 23.44 -1.95
CA TYR A 98 2.22 24.59 -1.27
C TYR A 98 3.25 25.60 -0.71
N GLY A 99 4.55 25.38 -0.94
CA GLY A 99 5.61 26.25 -0.41
C GLY A 99 5.73 26.25 1.12
N LEU A 100 5.25 25.19 1.78
CA LEU A 100 5.25 25.06 3.24
C LEU A 100 6.54 24.38 3.74
N PRO A 101 7.09 24.80 4.89
CA PRO A 101 8.24 24.13 5.48
C PRO A 101 7.85 22.74 5.98
N PHE A 102 8.63 21.73 5.59
CA PHE A 102 8.43 20.35 6.02
C PHE A 102 9.07 20.12 7.40
N ASN A 103 8.34 20.50 8.46
CA ASN A 103 8.74 20.30 9.85
C ASN A 103 7.62 19.64 10.66
N LYS A 104 7.94 19.18 11.88
CA LYS A 104 7.00 18.43 12.73
C LYS A 104 5.74 19.23 13.06
N ASP A 105 5.89 20.52 13.34
CA ASP A 105 4.78 21.39 13.75
C ASP A 105 3.78 21.62 12.62
N MET A 106 4.27 21.79 11.38
CA MET A 106 3.41 21.97 10.21
C MET A 106 2.75 20.66 9.77
N ILE A 107 3.43 19.52 9.95
CA ILE A 107 2.81 18.20 9.75
C ILE A 107 1.69 17.99 10.76
N ALA A 108 1.94 18.28 12.04
CA ALA A 108 0.93 18.18 13.09
C ALA A 108 -0.28 19.08 12.81
N PHE A 109 -0.03 20.31 12.39
CA PHE A 109 -1.07 21.26 11.99
C PHE A 109 -1.91 20.76 10.81
N ALA A 110 -1.27 20.22 9.76
CA ALA A 110 -1.96 19.66 8.60
C ALA A 110 -2.81 18.43 8.96
N LEU A 111 -2.29 17.53 9.80
CA LEU A 111 -3.01 16.35 10.26
C LEU A 111 -4.17 16.70 11.20
N ALA A 112 -4.06 17.79 11.96
CA ALA A 112 -5.12 18.32 12.82
C ALA A 112 -6.17 19.17 12.08
N GLY A 113 -6.18 19.16 10.74
CA GLY A 113 -7.14 19.91 9.95
C GLY A 113 -7.01 21.44 10.10
N GLY A 114 -5.82 21.93 10.46
CA GLY A 114 -5.55 23.36 10.63
C GLY A 114 -5.85 23.91 12.03
N ASN A 115 -6.02 23.05 13.04
CA ASN A 115 -6.22 23.47 14.43
C ASN A 115 -4.94 23.28 15.28
N MET A 116 -4.28 24.38 15.66
CA MET A 116 -3.06 24.34 16.47
C MET A 116 -3.26 23.72 17.87
N ASN A 117 -4.43 23.87 18.47
CA ASN A 117 -4.68 23.31 19.81
C ASN A 117 -4.76 21.78 19.77
N GLN A 118 -5.17 21.20 18.64
CA GLN A 118 -5.25 19.75 18.44
C GLN A 118 -3.96 19.15 17.86
N ALA A 119 -3.07 19.99 17.32
CA ALA A 119 -1.81 19.53 16.73
C ALA A 119 -0.91 18.81 17.74
N GLN A 120 -0.89 19.25 19.01
CA GLN A 120 -0.13 18.57 20.07
C GLN A 120 -0.73 17.20 20.41
N ASP A 121 -2.04 17.11 20.61
CA ASP A 121 -2.74 15.84 20.89
C ASP A 121 -2.52 14.83 19.76
N VAL A 122 -2.58 15.28 18.50
CA VAL A 122 -2.32 14.45 17.33
C VAL A 122 -0.91 13.87 17.35
N MET A 123 0.11 14.67 17.71
CA MET A 123 1.50 14.21 17.73
C MET A 123 1.77 13.16 18.81
N GLU A 124 1.05 13.19 19.92
CA GLU A 124 1.17 12.17 20.98
C GLU A 124 0.61 10.81 20.53
N ILE A 125 -0.52 10.81 19.82
CA ILE A 125 -1.18 9.57 19.36
C ILE A 125 -0.64 9.07 18.01
N LEU A 126 0.00 9.94 17.21
CA LEU A 126 0.45 9.61 15.86
C LEU A 126 1.33 8.35 15.78
N PRO A 127 2.31 8.10 16.68
CA PRO A 127 3.10 6.88 16.65
C PRO A 127 2.26 5.61 16.84
N ILE A 128 1.24 5.68 17.70
CA ILE A 128 0.31 4.56 17.95
C ILE A 128 -0.53 4.30 16.70
N VAL A 129 -1.10 5.34 16.12
CA VAL A 129 -1.90 5.24 14.88
C VAL A 129 -1.05 4.68 13.74
N LEU A 130 0.17 5.18 13.54
CA LEU A 130 1.09 4.68 12.52
C LEU A 130 1.46 3.20 12.77
N GLY A 131 1.67 2.80 14.03
CA GLY A 131 1.91 1.41 14.40
C GLY A 131 0.74 0.50 14.05
N ILE A 132 -0.49 0.90 14.39
CA ILE A 132 -1.71 0.15 14.05
C ILE A 132 -1.87 0.05 12.54
N VAL A 133 -1.72 1.16 11.81
CA VAL A 133 -1.83 1.19 10.34
C VAL A 133 -0.77 0.30 9.70
N ALA A 134 0.48 0.31 10.19
CA ALA A 134 1.54 -0.56 9.68
C ALA A 134 1.21 -2.04 9.89
N VAL A 135 0.69 -2.42 11.06
CA VAL A 135 0.26 -3.80 11.33
C VAL A 135 -0.90 -4.20 10.42
N LEU A 136 -1.91 -3.34 10.28
CA LEU A 136 -3.04 -3.59 9.37
C LEU A 136 -2.56 -3.75 7.92
N ASN A 137 -1.67 -2.88 7.46
CA ASN A 137 -1.12 -2.93 6.11
C ASN A 137 -0.34 -4.23 5.85
N LEU A 138 0.47 -4.67 6.83
CA LEU A 138 1.15 -5.95 6.78
C LEU A 138 0.16 -7.11 6.66
N LEU A 139 -0.88 -7.12 7.51
CA LEU A 139 -1.92 -8.15 7.49
C LEU A 139 -2.68 -8.15 6.16
N LEU A 140 -3.11 -6.99 5.68
CA LEU A 140 -3.80 -6.84 4.41
C LEU A 140 -2.91 -7.33 3.25
N GLY A 141 -1.64 -6.92 3.21
CA GLY A 141 -0.66 -7.40 2.23
C GLY A 141 -0.53 -8.93 2.27
N TYR A 142 -0.41 -9.51 3.46
CA TYR A 142 -0.30 -10.96 3.65
C TYR A 142 -1.54 -11.71 3.14
N PHE A 143 -2.74 -11.27 3.51
CA PHE A 143 -3.99 -11.95 3.17
C PHE A 143 -4.38 -11.74 1.70
N PHE A 144 -4.37 -10.50 1.22
CA PHE A 144 -4.86 -10.15 -0.11
C PHE A 144 -3.92 -10.59 -1.23
N LEU A 145 -2.60 -10.62 -1.01
CA LEU A 145 -1.67 -11.28 -1.94
C LEU A 145 -2.06 -12.75 -2.18
N GLY A 146 -2.35 -13.46 -1.08
CA GLY A 146 -2.76 -14.86 -1.14
C GLY A 146 -4.10 -15.05 -1.86
N MET A 147 -5.06 -14.15 -1.65
CA MET A 147 -6.37 -14.22 -2.31
C MET A 147 -6.26 -13.96 -3.82
N GLY A 148 -5.53 -12.92 -4.25
CA GLY A 148 -5.32 -12.64 -5.67
C GLY A 148 -4.63 -13.81 -6.37
N ALA A 149 -3.55 -14.33 -5.78
CA ALA A 149 -2.87 -15.50 -6.33
C ALA A 149 -3.79 -16.72 -6.48
N LYS A 150 -4.65 -16.98 -5.48
CA LYS A 150 -5.60 -18.11 -5.51
C LYS A 150 -6.66 -17.96 -6.61
N GLN A 151 -7.17 -16.75 -6.82
CA GLN A 151 -8.13 -16.48 -7.89
C GLN A 151 -7.50 -16.73 -9.27
N THR A 152 -6.27 -16.23 -9.47
CA THR A 152 -5.56 -16.39 -10.74
C THR A 152 -5.20 -17.84 -11.06
N VAL A 153 -4.67 -18.60 -10.08
CA VAL A 153 -4.38 -20.03 -10.28
C VAL A 153 -5.65 -20.82 -10.62
N LYS A 154 -6.77 -20.53 -9.94
CA LYS A 154 -8.06 -21.18 -10.23
C LYS A 154 -8.56 -20.87 -11.65
N GLN A 155 -8.35 -19.64 -12.14
CA GLN A 155 -8.72 -19.26 -13.50
C GLN A 155 -7.83 -19.95 -14.54
N GLN A 156 -6.52 -20.02 -14.29
CA GLN A 156 -5.59 -20.73 -15.17
C GLN A 156 -5.93 -22.22 -15.29
N ALA A 157 -6.26 -22.87 -14.17
CA ALA A 157 -6.68 -24.27 -14.17
C ALA A 157 -7.97 -24.50 -14.99
N LYS A 158 -8.91 -23.54 -14.97
CA LYS A 158 -10.14 -23.60 -15.78
C LYS A 158 -9.92 -23.39 -17.27
N MET A 159 -8.90 -22.62 -17.66
CA MET A 159 -8.60 -22.36 -19.07
C MET A 159 -7.77 -23.47 -19.72
N ALA A 160 -7.16 -24.33 -18.92
CA ALA A 160 -6.30 -25.43 -19.38
C ALA A 160 -7.02 -26.79 -19.45
N GLY A 161 -8.25 -26.89 -18.93
CA GLY A 161 -9.12 -28.07 -19.02
C GLY A 161 -10.29 -27.81 -19.93
#